data_AF-A0A158NRD0-F1
#
_entry.id   AF-A0A158NRD0-F1
#
_cell.length_a   1.000
_cell.length_b   1.000
_cell.length_c   1.000
_cell.angle_alpha   90.00
_cell.angle_beta   90.00
_cell.angle_gamma   90.00
#
_symmetry.space_group_name_H-M   'P 1'
#
loop_
_entity.id
_entity.type
_entity.pdbx_description
1 polymer ?
#
loop_
_entity_poly.entity_id
_entity_poly.type
_entity_poly.pdbx_seq_one_letter_code
_entity_poly.pdbx_strand_id
1 'polypeptide(L)'
;MWKWCQFYYILLHISVLAMERKTALDSPFNIMLLRSLRNWSFDIFGRTGMEEKYLQIARRANKMQKSIPNYVPFPCNVTDSRSPEVPESVHKLRPGDIDVIAAMGDSLTAGAGIFADNVLQVAIENRGVTATGGGQGTWREYLTLPNIIKEFNPNLIGFALGDSLTTDKASQLNIAESGAESADMIYMAEMLIKKIKNDPRINVQKHWKLISLMIGANDFCNEMCWISSPWSILENHKIELLQVLRILRDNLPRTFVALIPPPHLKNLVDTRKGRPSFKCFITTEIECSCLFGLAFQRYKSIYYDIMRQ
;
A
#
# COMPACT_ATOMS: atom_id res chain seq x y z
N MET A 1 -15.50 46.22 16.71
CA MET A 1 -15.41 44.84 17.25
C MET A 1 -15.88 43.74 16.27
N TRP A 2 -16.73 44.02 15.27
CA TRP A 2 -17.18 43.00 14.29
C TRP A 2 -16.09 42.58 13.26
N LYS A 3 -15.19 43.50 12.87
CA LYS A 3 -14.18 43.22 11.82
C LYS A 3 -13.04 42.26 12.23
N TRP A 4 -12.87 41.99 13.53
CA TRP A 4 -11.85 41.06 14.03
C TRP A 4 -12.33 39.60 14.11
N CYS A 5 -13.64 39.36 14.23
CA CYS A 5 -14.20 38.01 14.23
C CYS A 5 -14.21 37.35 12.84
N GLN A 6 -14.29 38.13 11.75
CA GLN A 6 -14.19 37.59 10.39
C GLN A 6 -12.75 37.17 10.04
N PHE A 7 -11.74 37.85 10.58
CA PHE A 7 -10.34 37.46 10.37
C PHE A 7 -10.00 36.15 11.09
N TYR A 8 -10.57 35.92 12.28
CA TYR A 8 -10.47 34.65 12.98
C TYR A 8 -11.21 33.51 12.27
N TYR A 9 -12.37 33.77 11.65
CA TYR A 9 -13.07 32.76 10.85
C TYR A 9 -12.31 32.37 9.58
N ILE A 10 -11.61 33.32 8.95
CA ILE A 10 -10.76 33.05 7.78
C ILE A 10 -9.48 32.30 8.20
N LEU A 11 -8.86 32.63 9.36
CA LEU A 11 -7.73 31.88 9.91
C LEU A 11 -8.11 30.46 10.39
N LEU A 12 -9.33 30.26 10.89
CA LEU A 12 -9.87 28.95 11.27
C LEU A 12 -10.29 28.09 10.07
N HIS A 13 -10.47 28.67 8.88
CA HIS A 13 -10.70 27.91 7.64
C HIS A 13 -9.40 27.63 6.85
N ILE A 14 -8.27 28.22 7.24
CA ILE A 14 -6.95 27.97 6.63
C ILE A 14 -6.14 26.93 7.43
N SER A 15 -6.63 26.46 8.58
CA SER A 15 -5.93 25.50 9.45
C SER A 15 -6.42 24.05 9.31
N VAL A 16 -6.82 23.64 8.10
CA VAL A 16 -6.59 22.27 7.62
C VAL A 16 -5.43 22.33 6.62
N LEU A 17 -4.32 22.94 7.05
CA LEU A 17 -3.03 22.53 6.52
C LEU A 17 -2.86 21.11 7.03
N ALA A 18 -3.19 20.13 6.19
CA ALA A 18 -2.62 18.80 6.35
C ALA A 18 -1.11 19.01 6.26
N MET A 19 -0.47 19.15 7.41
CA MET A 19 0.96 19.32 7.46
C MET A 19 1.53 17.95 7.11
N GLU A 20 1.99 17.78 5.88
CA GLU A 20 2.96 16.73 5.56
C GLU A 20 4.01 16.79 6.68
N ARG A 21 4.15 15.73 7.48
CA ARG A 21 5.10 15.69 8.61
C ARG A 21 6.53 15.63 8.05
N LYS A 22 7.02 16.75 7.53
CA LYS A 22 8.42 16.91 7.15
C LYS A 22 9.26 17.11 8.39
N THR A 23 10.27 16.27 8.52
CA THR A 23 11.27 16.29 9.57
C THR A 23 12.58 16.86 9.03
N ALA A 24 13.58 17.03 9.90
CA ALA A 24 14.94 17.37 9.47
C ALA A 24 15.57 16.30 8.56
N LEU A 25 15.04 15.06 8.57
CA LEU A 25 15.49 13.99 7.70
C LEU A 25 15.01 14.16 6.26
N ASP A 26 13.97 14.96 6.02
CA ASP A 26 13.38 15.18 4.68
C ASP A 26 14.07 16.31 3.90
N SER A 27 15.33 16.61 4.23
CA SER A 27 16.12 17.57 3.46
C SER A 27 16.34 17.08 2.02
N PRO A 28 16.44 17.97 1.02
CA PRO A 28 16.68 17.58 -0.37
C PRO A 28 17.92 16.68 -0.54
N PHE A 29 18.97 16.92 0.25
CA PHE A 29 20.19 16.10 0.25
C PHE A 29 19.93 14.68 0.77
N ASN A 30 19.24 14.54 1.91
CA ASN A 30 18.92 13.23 2.47
C ASN A 30 17.98 12.43 1.56
N ILE A 31 16.99 13.08 0.95
CA ILE A 31 16.09 12.44 -0.03
C ILE A 31 16.89 11.97 -1.25
N MET A 32 17.83 12.78 -1.75
CA MET A 32 18.71 12.39 -2.85
C MET A 32 19.58 11.18 -2.48
N LEU A 33 20.16 11.18 -1.27
CA LEU A 33 20.97 10.07 -0.77
C LEU A 33 20.14 8.80 -0.61
N LEU A 34 18.96 8.89 0.01
CA LEU A 34 18.03 7.78 0.18
C LEU A 34 17.63 7.17 -1.17
N ARG A 35 17.30 8.00 -2.16
CA ARG A 35 16.97 7.53 -3.52
C ARG A 35 18.15 6.81 -4.16
N SER A 36 19.34 7.37 -4.03
CA SER A 36 20.57 6.76 -4.56
C SER A 36 20.84 5.41 -3.92
N LEU A 37 20.67 5.31 -2.59
CA LEU A 37 20.83 4.05 -1.84
C LEU A 37 19.76 3.02 -2.21
N ARG A 38 18.49 3.42 -2.36
CA ARG A 38 17.41 2.50 -2.77
C ARG A 38 17.64 1.97 -4.19
N ASN A 39 17.99 2.84 -5.13
CA ASN A 39 18.30 2.43 -6.50
C ASN A 39 19.50 1.47 -6.53
N TRP A 40 20.58 1.83 -5.82
CA TRP A 40 21.75 0.96 -5.71
C TRP A 40 21.40 -0.40 -5.10
N SER A 41 20.58 -0.43 -4.05
CA SER A 41 20.14 -1.69 -3.42
C SER A 41 19.31 -2.54 -4.39
N PHE A 42 18.43 -1.93 -5.17
CA PHE A 42 17.64 -2.58 -6.21
C PHE A 42 18.52 -3.21 -7.30
N ASP A 43 19.55 -2.49 -7.74
CA ASP A 43 20.47 -2.96 -8.77
C ASP A 43 21.39 -4.09 -8.27
N ILE A 44 21.82 -4.03 -7.00
CA ILE A 44 22.76 -5.01 -6.42
C ILE A 44 22.08 -6.30 -5.97
N PHE A 45 20.98 -6.20 -5.21
CA PHE A 45 20.31 -7.38 -4.65
C PHE A 45 19.34 -8.04 -5.64
N GLY A 46 19.13 -7.37 -6.78
CA GLY A 46 18.55 -7.90 -7.99
C GLY A 46 17.04 -7.74 -8.08
N ARG A 47 16.53 -7.90 -9.30
CA ARG A 47 15.09 -7.86 -9.57
C ARG A 47 14.49 -9.23 -9.30
N THR A 48 14.31 -9.55 -8.02
CA THR A 48 13.84 -10.84 -7.51
C THR A 48 12.53 -11.34 -8.13
N GLY A 49 11.64 -10.44 -8.57
CA GLY A 49 10.39 -10.77 -9.27
C GLY A 49 10.50 -10.87 -10.78
N MET A 50 11.68 -10.62 -11.35
CA MET A 50 11.91 -10.60 -12.80
C MET A 50 12.95 -11.63 -13.26
N GLU A 51 13.92 -11.97 -12.40
CA GLU A 51 14.96 -12.93 -12.75
C GLU A 51 14.52 -14.37 -12.45
N GLU A 52 14.54 -15.23 -13.47
CA GLU A 52 14.09 -16.62 -13.39
C GLU A 52 14.81 -17.43 -12.30
N LYS A 53 16.07 -17.12 -11.98
CA LYS A 53 16.81 -17.80 -10.90
C LYS A 53 16.11 -17.63 -9.53
N TYR A 54 15.59 -16.44 -9.23
CA TYR A 54 14.89 -16.15 -7.97
C TYR A 54 13.46 -16.69 -8.01
N LEU A 55 12.79 -16.58 -9.15
CA LEU A 55 11.47 -17.18 -9.34
C LEU A 55 11.52 -18.71 -9.15
N GLN A 56 12.54 -19.40 -9.65
CA GLN A 56 12.72 -20.84 -9.42
C GLN A 56 12.91 -21.18 -7.94
N ILE A 57 13.69 -20.39 -7.21
CA ILE A 57 13.87 -20.55 -5.76
C ILE A 57 12.51 -20.38 -5.05
N ALA A 58 11.77 -19.32 -5.37
CA ALA A 58 10.45 -19.07 -4.80
C ALA A 58 9.43 -20.18 -5.13
N ARG A 59 9.42 -20.72 -6.36
CA ARG A 59 8.59 -21.88 -6.75
C ARG A 59 8.96 -23.12 -5.95
N ARG A 60 10.24 -23.44 -5.82
CA ARG A 60 10.72 -24.61 -5.03
C ARG A 60 10.37 -24.48 -3.55
N ALA A 61 10.34 -23.26 -3.03
CA ALA A 61 9.94 -22.95 -1.67
C ALA A 61 8.41 -22.89 -1.46
N ASN A 62 7.59 -23.18 -2.49
CA ASN A 62 6.13 -23.05 -2.47
C ASN A 62 5.64 -21.64 -2.05
N LYS A 63 6.40 -20.59 -2.38
CA LYS A 63 6.01 -19.18 -2.13
C LYS A 63 5.14 -18.59 -3.25
N MET A 64 4.99 -19.31 -4.36
CA MET A 64 4.25 -18.86 -5.54
C MET A 64 3.01 -19.73 -5.75
N GLN A 65 1.97 -19.10 -6.30
CA GLN A 65 0.84 -19.83 -6.87
C GLN A 65 1.34 -20.81 -7.95
N LYS A 66 0.71 -21.98 -7.99
CA LYS A 66 0.90 -22.92 -9.11
C LYS A 66 0.24 -22.35 -10.35
N SER A 67 0.99 -22.31 -11.46
CA SER A 67 0.47 -21.79 -12.72
C SER A 67 -0.77 -22.58 -13.15
N ILE A 68 -1.84 -21.85 -13.47
CA ILE A 68 -3.10 -22.42 -13.92
C ILE A 68 -3.03 -22.60 -15.45
N PRO A 69 -3.19 -23.82 -15.99
CA PRO A 69 -3.07 -24.05 -17.43
C PRO A 69 -4.10 -23.27 -18.25
N ASN A 70 -3.75 -22.95 -19.50
CA ASN A 70 -4.60 -22.17 -20.41
C ASN A 70 -5.95 -22.83 -20.74
N TYR A 71 -6.04 -24.16 -20.66
CA TYR A 71 -7.29 -24.89 -20.89
C TYR A 71 -8.29 -24.75 -19.74
N VAL A 72 -7.85 -24.26 -18.56
CA VAL A 72 -8.75 -24.01 -17.43
C VAL A 72 -9.42 -22.65 -17.62
N PRO A 73 -10.75 -22.58 -17.79
CA PRO A 73 -11.44 -21.32 -17.99
C PRO A 73 -11.37 -20.45 -16.73
N PHE A 74 -11.48 -19.13 -16.91
CA PHE A 74 -11.67 -18.22 -15.78
C PHE A 74 -13.00 -18.54 -15.08
N PRO A 75 -13.02 -18.66 -13.74
CA PRO A 75 -14.18 -19.20 -13.03
C PRO A 75 -15.40 -18.28 -12.97
N CYS A 76 -15.27 -17.01 -13.35
CA CYS A 76 -16.37 -16.05 -13.34
C CYS A 76 -16.94 -15.80 -14.74
N ASN A 77 -18.23 -15.51 -14.84
CA ASN A 77 -18.85 -15.08 -16.09
C ASN A 77 -18.38 -13.66 -16.46
N VAL A 78 -17.75 -13.53 -17.62
CA VAL A 78 -17.23 -12.25 -18.15
C VAL A 78 -18.12 -11.65 -19.23
N THR A 79 -19.23 -12.31 -19.61
CA THR A 79 -20.23 -11.75 -20.53
C THR A 79 -20.92 -10.54 -19.87
N ASP A 80 -21.08 -9.46 -20.62
CA ASP A 80 -21.70 -8.20 -20.16
C ASP A 80 -21.09 -7.64 -18.86
N SER A 81 -19.77 -7.84 -18.69
CA SER A 81 -18.99 -7.41 -17.53
C SER A 81 -18.98 -5.89 -17.31
N ARG A 82 -19.15 -5.13 -18.38
CA ARG A 82 -19.20 -3.66 -18.39
C ARG A 82 -20.64 -3.17 -18.58
N SER A 83 -21.00 -2.12 -17.86
CA SER A 83 -22.32 -1.50 -17.99
C SER A 83 -22.48 -0.82 -19.35
N PRO A 84 -23.68 -0.84 -19.97
CA PRO A 84 -23.94 -0.12 -21.22
C PRO A 84 -23.71 1.39 -21.12
N GLU A 85 -23.99 1.96 -19.95
CA GLU A 85 -23.73 3.36 -19.60
C GLU A 85 -22.81 3.43 -18.39
N VAL A 86 -21.96 4.46 -18.34
CA VAL A 86 -21.02 4.65 -17.23
C VAL A 86 -21.80 4.89 -15.93
N PRO A 87 -21.70 4.01 -14.93
CA PRO A 87 -22.55 4.10 -13.75
C PRO A 87 -22.22 5.35 -12.93
N GLU A 88 -23.24 6.02 -12.40
CA GLU A 88 -23.08 7.23 -11.56
C GLU A 88 -22.90 6.92 -10.07
N SER A 89 -23.13 5.68 -9.66
CA SER A 89 -23.04 5.25 -8.27
C SER A 89 -22.29 3.93 -8.17
N VAL A 90 -21.53 3.78 -7.07
CA VAL A 90 -20.81 2.55 -6.73
C VAL A 90 -21.75 1.34 -6.62
N HIS A 91 -23.01 1.54 -6.24
CA HIS A 91 -24.01 0.46 -6.14
C HIS A 91 -24.40 -0.15 -7.48
N LYS A 92 -24.09 0.51 -8.60
CA LYS A 92 -24.31 0.02 -9.96
C LYS A 92 -23.02 -0.41 -10.65
N LEU A 93 -21.88 -0.27 -9.97
CA LEU A 93 -20.56 -0.52 -10.55
C LEU A 93 -20.35 -2.02 -10.78
N ARG A 94 -19.98 -2.39 -12.01
CA ARG A 94 -19.57 -3.75 -12.36
C ARG A 94 -18.05 -3.85 -12.45
N PRO A 95 -17.46 -5.06 -12.36
CA PRO A 95 -16.01 -5.23 -12.52
C PRO A 95 -15.46 -4.66 -13.84
N GLY A 96 -16.21 -4.77 -14.94
CA GLY A 96 -15.80 -4.23 -16.25
C GLY A 96 -15.89 -2.71 -16.36
N ASP A 97 -16.55 -2.03 -15.42
CA ASP A 97 -16.62 -0.57 -15.37
C ASP A 97 -15.37 0.06 -14.73
N ILE A 98 -14.56 -0.71 -14.02
CA ILE A 98 -13.34 -0.23 -13.37
C ILE A 98 -12.26 0.00 -14.44
N ASP A 99 -11.91 1.25 -14.67
CA ASP A 99 -10.91 1.63 -15.68
C ASP A 99 -9.50 1.75 -15.09
N VAL A 100 -9.40 2.15 -13.81
CA VAL A 100 -8.14 2.49 -13.16
C VAL A 100 -8.03 1.79 -11.81
N ILE A 101 -6.91 1.10 -11.57
CA ILE A 101 -6.50 0.64 -10.24
C ILE A 101 -5.41 1.55 -9.69
N ALA A 102 -5.51 1.86 -8.40
CA ALA A 102 -4.45 2.46 -7.62
C ALA A 102 -4.34 1.81 -6.25
N ALA A 103 -3.17 1.95 -5.62
CA ALA A 103 -2.92 1.40 -4.30
C ALA A 103 -2.14 2.39 -3.44
N MET A 104 -2.58 2.54 -2.19
CA MET A 104 -1.93 3.28 -1.13
C MET A 104 -1.66 2.35 0.04
N GLY A 105 -0.56 2.54 0.76
CA GLY A 105 -0.23 1.71 1.90
C GLY A 105 1.26 1.67 2.22
N ASP A 106 1.63 0.62 2.94
CA ASP A 106 3.00 0.40 3.42
C ASP A 106 3.76 -0.67 2.59
N SER A 107 4.79 -1.26 3.21
CA SER A 107 5.64 -2.31 2.64
C SER A 107 4.86 -3.53 2.16
N LEU A 108 3.73 -3.88 2.77
CA LEU A 108 2.89 -4.99 2.33
C LEU A 108 2.22 -4.68 0.98
N THR A 109 1.76 -3.45 0.80
CA THR A 109 1.14 -2.99 -0.45
C THR A 109 2.18 -2.73 -1.55
N ALA A 110 3.42 -2.39 -1.16
CA ALA A 110 4.57 -2.29 -2.05
C ALA A 110 5.15 -3.67 -2.45
N GLY A 111 4.85 -4.73 -1.70
CA GLY A 111 5.33 -6.08 -1.99
C GLY A 111 6.78 -6.29 -1.58
N ALA A 112 7.19 -5.73 -0.45
CA ALA A 112 8.52 -5.90 0.09
C ALA A 112 8.84 -7.39 0.32
N GLY A 113 9.87 -7.89 -0.36
CA GLY A 113 10.44 -9.22 -0.15
C GLY A 113 9.56 -10.41 -0.52
N ILE A 114 8.57 -10.28 -1.41
CA ILE A 114 7.71 -11.41 -1.84
C ILE A 114 8.55 -12.59 -2.34
N PHE A 115 9.58 -12.31 -3.15
CA PHE A 115 10.49 -13.33 -3.68
C PHE A 115 11.84 -13.38 -2.97
N ALA A 116 11.96 -12.79 -1.78
CA ALA A 116 13.22 -12.78 -1.04
C ALA A 116 13.67 -14.20 -0.66
N ASP A 117 14.93 -14.50 -0.95
CA ASP A 117 15.64 -15.70 -0.50
C ASP A 117 16.54 -15.39 0.72
N ASN A 118 16.98 -14.14 0.85
CA ASN A 118 17.79 -13.67 1.97
C ASN A 118 17.31 -12.32 2.51
N VAL A 119 17.82 -11.93 3.68
CA VAL A 119 17.38 -10.73 4.41
C VAL A 119 17.63 -9.44 3.62
N LEU A 120 18.70 -9.37 2.81
CA LEU A 120 19.00 -8.17 2.04
C LEU A 120 17.96 -7.92 0.93
N GLN A 121 17.31 -8.98 0.45
CA GLN A 121 16.27 -8.90 -0.56
C GLN A 121 14.89 -8.50 -0.01
N VAL A 122 14.74 -8.37 1.31
CA VAL A 122 13.49 -7.89 1.92
C VAL A 122 13.20 -6.44 1.50
N ALA A 123 14.26 -5.65 1.23
CA ALA A 123 14.14 -4.28 0.74
C ALA A 123 13.70 -4.18 -0.74
N ILE A 124 13.61 -5.30 -1.48
CA ILE A 124 13.15 -5.30 -2.87
C ILE A 124 11.62 -5.33 -2.88
N GLU A 125 11.02 -4.34 -3.54
CA GLU A 125 9.57 -4.18 -3.62
C GLU A 125 9.05 -4.78 -4.92
N ASN A 126 8.48 -5.98 -4.82
CA ASN A 126 7.90 -6.74 -5.92
C ASN A 126 6.48 -6.23 -6.26
N ARG A 127 6.33 -4.91 -6.49
CA ARG A 127 5.03 -4.22 -6.69
C ARG A 127 4.15 -4.88 -7.74
N GLY A 128 4.75 -5.44 -8.79
CA GLY A 128 4.03 -6.07 -9.90
C GLY A 128 3.17 -7.26 -9.51
N VAL A 129 3.40 -7.90 -8.37
CA VAL A 129 2.67 -9.11 -7.94
C VAL A 129 1.88 -8.93 -6.64
N THR A 130 1.70 -7.69 -6.18
CA THR A 130 0.96 -7.41 -4.95
C THR A 130 -0.54 -7.61 -5.14
N ALA A 131 -1.21 -8.07 -4.08
CA ALA A 131 -2.60 -8.50 -4.14
C ALA A 131 -3.56 -7.43 -4.68
N THR A 132 -3.34 -6.15 -4.36
CA THR A 132 -4.27 -5.07 -4.74
C THR A 132 -3.74 -4.14 -5.84
N GLY A 133 -2.42 -4.07 -6.03
CA GLY A 133 -1.79 -3.13 -6.97
C GLY A 133 -1.00 -3.77 -8.09
N GLY A 134 -0.69 -5.08 -8.03
CA GLY A 134 0.16 -5.76 -9.00
C GLY A 134 -0.60 -6.30 -10.21
N GLY A 135 -0.15 -5.99 -11.42
CA GLY A 135 -0.73 -6.50 -12.67
C GLY A 135 0.24 -7.29 -13.54
N GLN A 136 1.35 -7.75 -12.96
CA GLN A 136 2.34 -8.61 -13.62
C GLN A 136 1.68 -9.93 -14.05
N GLY A 137 1.93 -10.35 -15.30
CA GLY A 137 1.40 -11.61 -15.82
C GLY A 137 -0.12 -11.63 -15.90
N THR A 138 -0.71 -12.77 -15.55
CA THR A 138 -2.17 -13.01 -15.52
C THR A 138 -2.61 -13.65 -14.21
N TRP A 139 -3.93 -13.79 -13.99
CA TRP A 139 -4.48 -14.44 -12.78
C TRP A 139 -4.04 -15.91 -12.67
N ARG A 140 -3.57 -16.49 -13.78
CA ARG A 140 -3.05 -17.84 -13.88
C ARG A 140 -1.70 -18.00 -13.20
N GLU A 141 -0.89 -16.95 -13.22
CA GLU A 141 0.47 -16.92 -12.68
C GLU A 141 0.49 -16.23 -11.31
N TYR A 142 -0.23 -15.11 -11.21
CA TYR A 142 -0.30 -14.26 -10.02
C TYR A 142 -1.75 -13.87 -9.75
N LEU A 143 -2.35 -14.46 -8.72
CA LEU A 143 -3.69 -14.08 -8.27
C LEU A 143 -3.65 -12.72 -7.57
N THR A 144 -3.90 -11.67 -8.35
CA THR A 144 -4.03 -10.30 -7.88
C THR A 144 -5.35 -9.71 -8.37
N LEU A 145 -5.85 -8.71 -7.65
CA LEU A 145 -7.07 -8.00 -8.03
C LEU A 145 -6.97 -7.35 -9.42
N PRO A 146 -5.87 -6.69 -9.82
CA PRO A 146 -5.72 -6.22 -11.20
C PRO A 146 -5.76 -7.34 -12.22
N ASN A 147 -5.13 -8.49 -11.95
CA ASN A 147 -5.13 -9.63 -12.86
C ASN A 147 -6.52 -10.27 -13.02
N ILE A 148 -7.34 -10.25 -11.97
CA ILE A 148 -8.75 -10.65 -12.03
C ILE A 148 -9.56 -9.63 -12.85
N ILE A 149 -9.41 -8.33 -12.57
CA ILE A 149 -10.20 -7.28 -13.24
C ILE A 149 -9.86 -7.21 -14.75
N LYS A 150 -8.62 -7.51 -15.16
CA LYS A 150 -8.25 -7.61 -16.58
C LYS A 150 -9.11 -8.59 -17.38
N GLU A 151 -9.65 -9.65 -16.76
CA GLU A 151 -10.57 -10.58 -17.41
C GLU A 151 -11.94 -9.94 -17.69
N PHE A 152 -12.33 -8.94 -16.90
CA PHE A 152 -13.58 -8.18 -17.08
C PHE A 152 -13.40 -6.91 -17.90
N ASN A 153 -12.25 -6.24 -17.80
CA ASN A 153 -11.85 -5.06 -18.55
C ASN A 153 -10.37 -5.16 -19.01
N PRO A 154 -10.10 -5.59 -20.25
CA PRO A 154 -8.75 -5.68 -20.79
C PRO A 154 -8.02 -4.33 -20.92
N ASN A 155 -8.75 -3.21 -20.88
CA ASN A 155 -8.19 -1.85 -20.98
C ASN A 155 -7.82 -1.25 -19.61
N LEU A 156 -7.85 -2.05 -18.54
CA LEU A 156 -7.48 -1.61 -17.20
C LEU A 156 -6.08 -0.98 -17.19
N ILE A 157 -5.91 0.13 -16.46
CA ILE A 157 -4.62 0.79 -16.27
C ILE A 157 -4.34 1.08 -14.78
N GLY A 158 -3.11 1.52 -14.49
CA GLY A 158 -2.71 1.99 -13.15
C GLY A 158 -2.06 0.93 -12.26
N PHE A 159 -2.15 -0.36 -12.63
CA PHE A 159 -1.47 -1.45 -11.91
C PHE A 159 0.05 -1.43 -12.12
N ALA A 160 0.80 -1.87 -11.11
CA ALA A 160 2.25 -1.95 -11.16
C ALA A 160 2.74 -3.18 -11.95
N LEU A 161 3.97 -3.11 -12.45
CA LEU A 161 4.66 -4.19 -13.15
C LEU A 161 6.06 -4.40 -12.57
N GLY A 162 6.49 -5.65 -12.56
CA GLY A 162 7.80 -6.09 -12.07
C GLY A 162 8.19 -5.54 -10.70
N ASP A 163 9.49 -5.50 -10.48
CA ASP A 163 10.09 -4.85 -9.33
C ASP A 163 10.31 -3.39 -9.67
N SER A 164 9.80 -2.50 -8.83
CA SER A 164 9.83 -1.08 -9.08
C SER A 164 9.71 -0.32 -7.77
N LEU A 165 10.29 0.88 -7.69
CA LEU A 165 10.06 1.90 -6.66
C LEU A 165 8.93 2.85 -7.10
N THR A 166 8.34 3.64 -6.19
CA THR A 166 7.26 4.62 -6.53
C THR A 166 7.70 5.68 -7.55
N THR A 167 9.00 5.94 -7.63
CA THR A 167 9.62 6.83 -8.62
C THR A 167 9.73 6.21 -10.00
N ASP A 168 9.69 4.89 -10.11
CA ASP A 168 9.83 4.20 -11.39
C ASP A 168 8.52 4.26 -12.17
N LYS A 169 8.62 4.29 -13.50
CA LYS A 169 7.45 4.23 -14.38
C LYS A 169 6.62 2.96 -14.15
N ALA A 170 7.27 1.86 -13.78
CA ALA A 170 6.63 0.56 -13.61
C ALA A 170 5.74 0.47 -12.33
N SER A 171 5.89 1.38 -11.37
CA SER A 171 4.99 1.44 -10.19
C SER A 171 3.60 1.98 -10.53
N GLN A 172 3.45 2.70 -11.64
CA GLN A 172 2.18 3.30 -12.10
C GLN A 172 1.48 4.08 -10.97
N LEU A 173 0.31 3.61 -10.51
CA LEU A 173 -0.48 4.23 -9.44
C LEU A 173 -0.44 3.44 -8.11
N ASN A 174 0.45 2.46 -7.98
CA ASN A 174 0.80 1.92 -6.67
C ASN A 174 1.83 2.87 -6.02
N ILE A 175 1.34 3.73 -5.13
CA ILE A 175 2.14 4.73 -4.42
C ILE A 175 2.44 4.34 -2.97
N ALA A 176 2.23 3.07 -2.62
CA ALA A 176 2.62 2.55 -1.32
C ALA A 176 4.14 2.62 -1.11
N GLU A 177 4.55 2.91 0.11
CA GLU A 177 5.95 3.09 0.50
C GLU A 177 6.29 2.22 1.70
N SER A 178 7.40 1.49 1.61
CA SER A 178 7.89 0.71 2.75
C SER A 178 8.23 1.61 3.94
N GLY A 179 7.79 1.19 5.12
CA GLY A 179 7.96 1.93 6.37
C GLY A 179 6.91 3.03 6.62
N ALA A 180 5.99 3.27 5.69
CA ALA A 180 4.98 4.31 5.89
C ALA A 180 3.96 3.99 6.99
N GLU A 181 3.55 5.03 7.70
CA GLU A 181 2.58 5.00 8.81
C GLU A 181 1.33 5.82 8.45
N SER A 182 0.32 5.82 9.32
CA SER A 182 -0.93 6.56 9.09
C SER A 182 -0.70 8.04 8.78
N ALA A 183 0.30 8.64 9.43
CA ALA A 183 0.65 10.05 9.26
C ALA A 183 1.07 10.39 7.82
N ASP A 184 1.53 9.41 7.04
CA ASP A 184 1.97 9.57 5.66
C ASP A 184 0.82 9.49 4.64
N MET A 185 -0.36 9.02 5.06
CA MET A 185 -1.46 8.77 4.13
C MET A 185 -1.92 10.02 3.37
N ILE A 186 -1.88 11.19 4.02
CA ILE A 186 -2.33 12.43 3.39
C ILE A 186 -1.40 12.80 2.24
N TYR A 187 -0.09 12.75 2.47
CA TYR A 187 0.92 12.95 1.42
C TYR A 187 0.73 11.96 0.26
N MET A 188 0.53 10.68 0.60
CA MET A 188 0.24 9.63 -0.37
C MET A 188 -1.00 9.94 -1.22
N ALA A 189 -2.07 10.45 -0.61
CA ALA A 189 -3.31 10.80 -1.31
C ALA A 189 -3.08 11.94 -2.31
N GLU A 190 -2.38 12.99 -1.89
CA GLU A 190 -2.06 14.13 -2.74
C GLU A 190 -1.17 13.73 -3.92
N MET A 191 -0.16 12.89 -3.67
CA MET A 191 0.69 12.34 -4.71
C MET A 191 -0.09 11.47 -5.68
N LEU A 192 -1.01 10.63 -5.20
CA LEU A 192 -1.87 9.82 -6.05
C LEU A 192 -2.76 10.68 -6.94
N ILE A 193 -3.42 11.69 -6.36
CA ILE A 193 -4.26 12.65 -7.09
C ILE A 193 -3.45 13.34 -8.18
N LYS A 194 -2.24 13.78 -7.87
CA LYS A 194 -1.34 14.42 -8.84
C LYS A 194 -0.97 13.46 -9.98
N LYS A 195 -0.62 12.20 -9.68
CA LYS A 195 -0.32 11.20 -10.73
C LYS A 195 -1.54 10.93 -11.59
N ILE A 196 -2.73 10.78 -11.01
CA ILE A 196 -3.98 10.53 -11.74
C ILE A 196 -4.33 11.72 -12.66
N LYS A 197 -4.28 12.96 -12.15
CA LYS A 197 -4.61 14.16 -12.94
C LYS A 197 -3.62 14.43 -14.08
N ASN A 198 -2.37 13.99 -13.92
CA ASN A 198 -1.31 14.18 -14.92
C ASN A 198 -1.18 13.02 -15.92
N ASP A 199 -1.89 11.90 -15.71
CA ASP A 199 -1.84 10.77 -16.63
C ASP A 199 -2.82 11.01 -17.79
N PRO A 200 -2.34 11.21 -19.03
CA PRO A 200 -3.20 11.52 -20.17
C PRO A 200 -4.13 10.38 -20.56
N ARG A 201 -3.90 9.16 -20.04
CA ARG A 201 -4.76 7.99 -20.29
C ARG A 201 -6.03 8.02 -19.41
N ILE A 202 -6.06 8.84 -18.36
CA ILE A 202 -7.16 8.85 -17.39
C ILE A 202 -8.08 10.03 -17.64
N ASN A 203 -9.32 9.74 -18.03
CA ASN A 203 -10.39 10.73 -17.96
C ASN A 203 -10.91 10.81 -16.52
N VAL A 204 -10.39 11.75 -15.73
CA VAL A 204 -10.71 11.87 -14.30
C VAL A 204 -12.23 11.93 -14.02
N GLN A 205 -13.01 12.55 -14.91
CA GLN A 205 -14.46 12.75 -14.75
C GLN A 205 -15.31 11.54 -15.15
N LYS A 206 -14.81 10.71 -16.08
CA LYS A 206 -15.57 9.57 -16.63
C LYS A 206 -15.10 8.22 -16.11
N HIS A 207 -13.80 8.02 -15.96
CA HIS A 207 -13.24 6.73 -15.58
C HIS A 207 -13.53 6.42 -14.12
N TRP A 208 -13.91 5.17 -13.83
CA TRP A 208 -13.98 4.68 -12.46
C TRP A 208 -12.61 4.27 -11.95
N LYS A 209 -12.26 4.78 -10.76
CA LYS A 209 -11.04 4.40 -10.03
C LYS A 209 -11.42 3.43 -8.92
N LEU A 210 -10.69 2.33 -8.78
CA LEU A 210 -10.67 1.54 -7.56
C LEU A 210 -9.32 1.78 -6.86
N ILE A 211 -9.38 2.34 -5.65
CA ILE A 211 -8.20 2.66 -4.83
C ILE A 211 -8.21 1.74 -3.62
N SER A 212 -7.23 0.85 -3.48
CA SER A 212 -7.04 0.08 -2.25
C SER A 212 -6.18 0.86 -1.27
N LEU A 213 -6.56 0.88 0.01
CA LEU A 213 -5.76 1.46 1.08
C LEU A 213 -5.58 0.44 2.21
N MET A 214 -4.32 0.05 2.46
CA MET A 214 -3.93 -0.84 3.54
C MET A 214 -2.69 -0.28 4.25
N ILE A 215 -2.89 0.22 5.46
CA ILE A 215 -1.85 0.85 6.29
C ILE A 215 -2.21 0.72 7.76
N GLY A 216 -1.22 0.81 8.65
CA GLY A 216 -1.40 0.67 10.10
C GLY A 216 -0.47 -0.37 10.72
N ALA A 217 0.18 -1.22 9.93
CA ALA A 217 1.10 -2.22 10.48
C ALA A 217 2.32 -1.55 11.14
N ASN A 218 2.88 -0.51 10.51
CA ASN A 218 4.02 0.24 11.04
C ASN A 218 3.64 1.08 12.26
N ASP A 219 2.43 1.63 12.32
CA ASP A 219 1.90 2.31 13.51
C ASP A 219 1.98 1.41 14.75
N PHE A 220 1.60 0.15 14.60
CA PHE A 220 1.69 -0.83 15.68
C PHE A 220 3.12 -1.35 15.92
N CYS A 221 3.92 -1.49 14.85
CA CYS A 221 5.26 -2.06 14.91
C CYS A 221 6.34 -1.09 15.40
N ASN A 222 6.18 0.20 15.11
CA ASN A 222 7.20 1.22 15.27
C ASN A 222 6.74 2.40 16.13
N GLU A 223 5.51 2.92 15.99
CA GLU A 223 5.09 4.16 16.67
C GLU A 223 4.47 3.92 18.06
N MET A 224 3.61 2.90 18.19
CA MET A 224 2.74 2.68 19.36
C MET A 224 3.49 2.59 20.71
N CYS A 225 4.77 2.22 20.71
CA CYS A 225 5.58 2.12 21.91
C CYS A 225 6.33 3.41 22.32
N TRP A 226 6.34 4.44 21.47
CA TRP A 226 6.98 5.73 21.75
C TRP A 226 6.00 6.84 22.11
N ILE A 227 4.70 6.63 21.87
CA ILE A 227 3.65 7.56 22.25
C ILE A 227 3.25 7.41 23.71
N SER A 228 2.94 8.53 24.38
CA SER A 228 2.62 8.56 25.81
C SER A 228 1.41 7.69 26.18
N SER A 229 0.46 7.53 25.28
CA SER A 229 -0.69 6.63 25.43
C SER A 229 -0.83 5.78 24.17
N PRO A 230 -0.51 4.48 24.20
CA PRO A 230 -0.66 3.58 23.05
C PRO A 230 -2.05 3.62 22.40
N TRP A 231 -3.10 3.89 23.18
CA TRP A 231 -4.47 4.00 22.69
C TRP A 231 -4.71 5.18 21.75
N SER A 232 -3.88 6.24 21.80
CA SER A 232 -4.06 7.38 20.90
C SER A 232 -3.76 7.04 19.44
N ILE A 233 -3.06 5.93 19.16
CA ILE A 233 -2.77 5.48 17.80
C ILE A 233 -4.05 5.27 16.99
N LEU A 234 -5.12 4.77 17.63
CA LEU A 234 -6.40 4.49 16.97
C LEU A 234 -7.13 5.78 16.58
N GLU A 235 -7.17 6.76 17.49
CA GLU A 235 -7.82 8.04 17.19
C GLU A 235 -7.02 8.85 16.16
N ASN A 236 -5.68 8.82 16.23
CA ASN A 236 -4.82 9.44 15.22
C ASN A 236 -5.06 8.82 13.83
N HIS A 237 -4.99 7.48 13.73
CA HIS A 237 -5.27 6.76 12.49
C HIS A 237 -6.65 7.12 11.93
N LYS A 238 -7.68 7.14 12.79
CA LYS A 238 -9.05 7.53 12.39
C LYS A 238 -9.13 8.95 11.86
N ILE A 239 -8.50 9.92 12.54
CA ILE A 239 -8.51 11.33 12.10
C ILE A 239 -7.83 11.46 10.74
N GLU A 240 -6.65 10.87 10.57
CA GLU A 240 -5.87 10.93 9.34
C GLU A 240 -6.58 10.21 8.19
N LEU A 241 -7.16 9.03 8.45
CA LEU A 241 -7.95 8.29 7.46
C LEU A 241 -9.18 9.08 6.99
N LEU A 242 -9.92 9.72 7.92
CA LEU A 242 -11.07 10.55 7.56
C LEU A 242 -10.66 11.74 6.67
N GLN A 243 -9.49 12.33 6.92
CA GLN A 243 -8.96 13.41 6.08
C GLN A 243 -8.61 12.89 4.68
N VAL A 244 -7.92 11.76 4.58
CA VAL A 244 -7.56 11.11 3.31
C VAL A 244 -8.80 10.81 2.48
N LEU A 245 -9.83 10.23 3.09
CA LEU A 245 -11.09 9.92 2.40
C LEU A 245 -11.79 11.18 1.88
N ARG A 246 -11.75 12.29 2.62
CA ARG A 246 -12.27 13.58 2.17
C ARG A 246 -11.45 14.13 1.00
N ILE A 247 -10.12 14.11 1.09
CA ILE A 247 -9.22 14.54 0.02
C ILE A 247 -9.48 13.78 -1.28
N LEU A 248 -9.58 12.44 -1.20
CA LEU A 248 -9.89 11.60 -2.36
C LEU A 248 -11.28 11.91 -2.94
N ARG A 249 -12.31 11.98 -2.09
CA ARG A 249 -13.69 12.31 -2.50
C ARG A 249 -13.77 13.65 -3.23
N ASP A 250 -13.12 14.67 -2.69
CA ASP A 250 -13.22 16.04 -3.19
C ASP A 250 -12.42 16.25 -4.49
N ASN A 251 -11.47 15.38 -4.80
CA ASN A 251 -10.58 15.52 -5.96
C ASN A 251 -10.79 14.48 -7.07
N LEU A 252 -11.35 13.31 -6.75
CA LEU A 252 -11.49 12.17 -7.65
C LEU A 252 -12.96 11.70 -7.67
N PRO A 253 -13.82 12.25 -8.53
CA PRO A 253 -15.20 11.74 -8.70
C PRO A 253 -15.17 10.30 -9.19
N ARG A 254 -16.24 9.50 -9.06
CA ARG A 254 -16.28 8.09 -9.53
C ARG A 254 -15.10 7.26 -9.01
N THR A 255 -14.97 7.23 -7.69
CA THR A 255 -13.91 6.50 -7.01
C THR A 255 -14.52 5.55 -6.00
N PHE A 256 -14.18 4.28 -6.11
CA PHE A 256 -14.42 3.27 -5.10
C PHE A 256 -13.15 3.11 -4.26
N VAL A 257 -13.25 3.35 -2.95
CA VAL A 257 -12.12 3.17 -2.03
C VAL A 257 -12.33 1.88 -1.24
N ALA A 258 -11.43 0.92 -1.40
CA ALA A 258 -11.40 -0.31 -0.63
C ALA A 258 -10.47 -0.14 0.57
N LEU A 259 -11.04 0.02 1.75
CA LEU A 259 -10.30 0.05 3.02
C LEU A 259 -10.01 -1.36 3.49
N ILE A 260 -8.74 -1.69 3.66
CA ILE A 260 -8.27 -3.01 4.07
C ILE A 260 -7.57 -2.84 5.42
N PRO A 261 -8.12 -3.41 6.51
CA PRO A 261 -7.49 -3.29 7.81
C PRO A 261 -6.16 -4.08 7.84
N PRO A 262 -5.14 -3.59 8.56
CA PRO A 262 -3.89 -4.32 8.73
C PRO A 262 -4.13 -5.63 9.50
N PRO A 263 -3.27 -6.65 9.32
CA PRO A 263 -3.40 -7.91 10.03
C PRO A 263 -3.11 -7.74 11.52
N HIS A 264 -3.80 -8.50 12.37
CA HIS A 264 -3.48 -8.55 13.79
C HIS A 264 -2.09 -9.17 14.02
N LEU A 265 -1.14 -8.37 14.51
CA LEU A 265 0.28 -8.72 14.54
C LEU A 265 0.69 -9.76 15.59
N LYS A 266 -0.24 -10.19 16.46
CA LYS A 266 -0.04 -11.43 17.24
C LYS A 266 0.32 -12.63 16.35
N ASN A 267 -0.24 -12.70 15.14
CA ASN A 267 0.12 -13.75 14.18
C ASN A 267 1.62 -13.70 13.83
N LEU A 268 2.17 -12.50 13.63
CA LEU A 268 3.59 -12.29 13.41
C LEU A 268 4.41 -12.73 14.63
N VAL A 269 4.01 -12.37 15.85
CA VAL A 269 4.68 -12.80 17.09
C VAL A 269 4.67 -14.32 17.24
N ASP A 270 3.55 -14.96 16.92
CA ASP A 270 3.40 -16.41 17.00
C ASP A 270 4.31 -17.13 15.99
N THR A 271 4.70 -16.50 14.87
CA THR A 271 5.63 -17.12 13.91
C THR A 271 7.03 -17.39 14.48
N ARG A 272 7.46 -16.67 15.53
CA ARG A 272 8.74 -16.93 16.20
C ARG A 272 8.70 -18.11 17.16
N LYS A 273 7.52 -18.53 17.60
CA LYS A 273 7.38 -19.62 18.58
C LYS A 273 7.89 -20.93 17.98
N GLY A 274 8.85 -21.56 18.66
CA GLY A 274 9.45 -22.83 18.21
C GLY A 274 10.29 -22.72 16.93
N ARG A 275 10.66 -21.52 16.48
CA ARG A 275 11.48 -21.30 15.28
C ARG A 275 12.76 -20.51 15.62
N PRO A 276 13.82 -21.17 16.13
CA PRO A 276 15.09 -20.50 16.41
C PRO A 276 15.79 -20.16 15.09
N SER A 277 15.64 -18.91 14.65
CA SER A 277 16.33 -18.36 13.48
C SER A 277 16.88 -16.99 13.82
N PHE A 278 18.21 -16.85 13.76
CA PHE A 278 18.88 -15.57 14.02
C PHE A 278 18.44 -14.49 13.03
N LYS A 279 18.25 -14.85 11.75
CA LYS A 279 17.71 -13.95 10.72
C LYS A 279 16.31 -13.47 11.09
N CYS A 280 15.43 -14.40 11.48
CA CYS A 280 14.07 -14.08 11.90
C CYS A 280 14.06 -13.18 13.15
N PHE A 281 14.92 -13.49 14.14
CA PHE A 281 15.09 -12.64 15.32
C PHE A 281 15.43 -11.21 14.92
N ILE A 282 16.57 -11.01 14.27
CA ILE A 282 17.06 -9.67 13.92
C ILE A 282 16.04 -8.91 13.07
N THR A 283 15.47 -9.53 12.03
CA THR A 283 14.47 -8.85 11.18
C THR A 283 13.24 -8.44 11.99
N THR A 284 12.70 -9.30 12.85
CA THR A 284 11.50 -8.94 13.64
C THR A 284 11.77 -7.88 14.71
N GLU A 285 12.98 -7.84 15.30
CA GLU A 285 13.37 -6.79 16.24
C GLU A 285 13.50 -5.42 15.57
N ILE A 286 13.96 -5.39 14.30
CA ILE A 286 14.13 -4.16 13.53
C ILE A 286 12.78 -3.67 12.99
N GLU A 287 12.07 -4.53 12.25
CA GLU A 287 10.85 -4.14 11.52
C GLU A 287 9.63 -3.95 12.44
N CYS A 288 9.66 -4.52 13.64
CA CYS A 288 8.53 -4.50 14.56
C CYS A 288 8.95 -4.40 16.03
N SER A 289 9.80 -3.42 16.29
CA SER A 289 10.45 -3.20 17.59
C SER A 289 9.47 -3.09 18.76
N CYS A 290 8.28 -2.50 18.58
CA CYS A 290 7.27 -2.40 19.65
C CYS A 290 6.74 -3.75 20.12
N LEU A 291 6.70 -4.77 19.26
CA LEU A 291 6.17 -6.10 19.59
C LEU A 291 7.25 -7.11 19.97
N PHE A 292 8.50 -6.91 19.56
CA PHE A 292 9.59 -7.85 19.82
C PHE A 292 10.61 -7.33 20.83
N GLY A 293 10.84 -6.02 20.86
CA GLY A 293 11.79 -5.36 21.74
C GLY A 293 11.56 -5.68 23.21
N LEU A 294 12.65 -6.06 23.89
CA LEU A 294 12.62 -6.42 25.31
C LEU A 294 12.04 -5.30 26.20
N ALA A 295 12.30 -4.03 25.84
CA ALA A 295 11.80 -2.87 26.55
C ALA A 295 10.26 -2.81 26.61
N PHE A 296 9.58 -3.37 25.60
CA PHE A 296 8.14 -3.24 25.41
C PHE A 296 7.37 -4.53 25.71
N GLN A 297 8.07 -5.59 26.14
CA GLN A 297 7.48 -6.91 26.33
C GLN A 297 6.30 -6.92 27.33
N ARG A 298 6.36 -6.07 28.37
CA ARG A 298 5.28 -5.93 29.36
C ARG A 298 3.97 -5.34 28.81
N TYR A 299 4.04 -4.63 27.68
CA TYR A 299 2.88 -3.95 27.08
C TYR A 299 2.18 -4.80 26.01
N LYS A 300 2.71 -5.97 25.64
CA LYS A 300 2.17 -6.80 24.55
C LYS A 300 0.68 -7.12 24.69
N SER A 301 0.19 -7.38 25.90
CA SER A 301 -1.25 -7.66 26.10
C SER A 301 -2.09 -6.45 25.71
N ILE A 302 -1.70 -5.25 26.18
CA ILE A 302 -2.39 -4.00 25.87
C ILE A 302 -2.33 -3.72 24.37
N TYR A 303 -1.18 -3.94 23.73
CA TYR A 303 -1.02 -3.78 22.29
C TYR A 303 -1.93 -4.71 21.49
N TYR A 304 -2.11 -5.96 21.91
CA TYR A 304 -3.08 -6.86 21.28
C TYR A 304 -4.52 -6.41 21.49
N ASP A 305 -4.86 -5.84 22.64
CA ASP A 305 -6.21 -5.33 22.87
C ASP A 305 -6.51 -4.08 22.02
N ILE A 306 -5.52 -3.22 21.81
CA ILE A 306 -5.58 -2.07 20.89
C ILE A 306 -5.83 -2.53 19.45
N MET A 307 -5.06 -3.51 18.96
CA MET A 307 -5.21 -4.05 17.59
C MET A 307 -6.56 -4.75 17.32
N ARG A 308 -7.36 -5.05 18.35
CA ARG A 308 -8.70 -5.63 18.18
C ARG A 308 -9.80 -4.60 17.99
N GLN A 309 -9.56 -3.34 18.33
CA GLN A 309 -10.52 -2.25 18.14
C GLN A 309 -10.44 -1.72 16.71
#